data_AF-A0A8H7R5U9-F1
#
_entry.id   AF-A0A8H7R5U9-F1
#
_cell.length_a   1.000
_cell.length_b   1.000
_cell.length_c   1.000
_cell.angle_alpha   90.00
_cell.angle_beta   90.00
_cell.angle_gamma   90.00
#
_symmetry.space_group_name_H-M   'P 1'
#
loop_
_entity.id
_entity.type
_entity.pdbx_description
1 polymer ?
#
loop_
_entity_poly.entity_id
_entity_poly.type
_entity_poly.pdbx_seq_one_letter_code
_entity_poly.pdbx_strand_id
1 'polypeptide(L)'
;FDRFGEMYFNRNLSKHKKEAATRMWEFGVPDFSYGDMIPAKEIFPKNSGGFVTTDMSNLSSNPLIIQTIHSEINKLNAMPTVHGQWSFILPHNWLYCLKMMVLDHESGQRVKEAIVAISIGLSNDSVQIVKLWCAEDGDFNHIHFMDRVAHNNYQTHQYFVYVDDIASVSPSQYINSLEFVPSSKIYSNFS
;
A
#
# COMPACT_ATOMS: atom_id res chain seq x y z
N PHE A 1 -9.21 -12.91 21.31
CA PHE A 1 -8.82 -12.33 20.01
C PHE A 1 -10.05 -12.36 19.14
N ASP A 2 -10.73 -11.22 19.07
CA ASP A 2 -11.93 -11.05 18.26
C ASP A 2 -11.48 -10.76 16.82
N ARG A 3 -11.79 -11.66 15.88
CA ARG A 3 -11.31 -11.59 14.48
C ARG A 3 -12.10 -10.65 13.60
N PHE A 4 -13.14 -10.03 14.15
CA PHE A 4 -13.92 -8.96 13.54
C PHE A 4 -13.45 -7.56 13.95
N GLY A 5 -12.44 -7.45 14.83
CA GLY A 5 -11.83 -6.17 15.13
C GLY A 5 -10.95 -5.70 13.97
N GLU A 6 -11.18 -4.48 13.48
CA GLU A 6 -10.41 -3.81 12.42
C GLU A 6 -8.89 -3.63 12.71
N MET A 7 -8.38 -4.16 13.83
CA MET A 7 -7.00 -4.02 14.27
C MET A 7 -6.28 -5.37 14.34
N TYR A 8 -5.89 -5.92 13.18
CA TYR A 8 -5.07 -7.14 13.10
C TYR A 8 -3.65 -6.93 13.67
N PHE A 9 -3.12 -5.70 13.60
CA PHE A 9 -1.75 -5.39 13.98
C PHE A 9 -1.69 -4.27 15.03
N ASN A 10 -1.74 -4.64 16.30
CA ASN A 10 -1.67 -3.70 17.42
C ASN A 10 -0.26 -3.14 17.69
N ARG A 11 0.76 -3.60 16.97
CA ARG A 11 2.16 -3.19 17.13
C ARG A 11 2.79 -2.90 15.78
N ASN A 12 3.62 -1.86 15.71
CA ASN A 12 4.42 -1.57 14.53
C ASN A 12 5.34 -2.76 14.21
N LEU A 13 5.16 -3.37 13.03
CA LEU A 13 5.93 -4.54 12.61
C LEU A 13 7.10 -4.20 11.69
N SER A 14 7.30 -2.93 11.32
CA SER A 14 8.29 -2.54 10.30
C SER A 14 9.71 -2.99 10.66
N LYS A 15 10.11 -2.91 11.94
CA LYS A 15 11.42 -3.41 12.39
C LYS A 15 11.56 -4.91 12.16
N HIS A 16 10.55 -5.69 12.53
CA HIS A 16 10.53 -7.15 12.42
C HIS A 16 10.48 -7.62 10.96
N LYS A 17 9.75 -6.89 10.11
CA LYS A 17 9.73 -7.13 8.67
C LYS A 17 11.12 -6.95 8.04
N LYS A 18 11.94 -6.01 8.51
CA LYS A 18 13.30 -5.78 7.99
C LYS A 18 14.36 -6.73 8.56
N GLU A 19 14.15 -7.25 9.77
CA GLU A 19 15.13 -8.11 10.43
C GLU A 19 15.23 -9.49 9.76
N ALA A 20 16.39 -9.83 9.19
CA ALA A 20 16.59 -11.08 8.43
C ALA A 20 16.27 -12.35 9.23
N ALA A 21 16.52 -12.33 10.55
CA ALA A 21 16.30 -13.48 11.42
C ALA A 21 14.83 -13.65 11.88
N THR A 22 13.99 -12.63 11.72
CA THR A 22 12.61 -12.69 12.21
C THR A 22 11.68 -13.29 11.17
N ARG A 23 10.99 -14.38 11.53
CA ARG A 23 9.84 -14.91 10.79
C ARG A 23 8.60 -14.80 11.65
N MET A 24 7.50 -14.38 11.05
CA MET A 24 6.24 -14.19 11.75
C MET A 24 5.25 -15.26 11.26
N TRP A 25 4.55 -15.87 12.20
CA TRP A 25 3.61 -16.95 11.91
C TRP A 25 2.27 -16.64 12.56
N GLU A 26 1.21 -16.83 11.80
CA GLU A 26 -0.17 -16.81 12.28
C GLU A 26 -0.62 -18.25 12.55
N PHE A 27 -1.24 -18.49 13.70
CA PHE A 27 -1.79 -19.79 14.09
C PHE A 27 -3.06 -19.60 14.92
N GLY A 28 -3.99 -20.55 14.81
CA GLY A 28 -5.26 -20.55 15.54
C GLY A 28 -6.47 -20.83 14.67
N VAL A 29 -7.65 -20.86 15.29
CA VAL A 29 -8.92 -21.29 14.67
C VAL A 29 -9.78 -20.05 14.40
N PRO A 30 -10.09 -19.57 13.16
CA PRO A 30 -10.70 -18.26 12.80
C PRO A 30 -12.00 -17.84 13.49
N ASP A 31 -12.73 -18.78 14.06
CA ASP A 31 -13.82 -18.56 15.00
C ASP A 31 -14.12 -19.90 15.69
N PHE A 32 -15.02 -19.93 16.67
CA PHE A 32 -15.39 -21.17 17.33
C PHE A 32 -16.21 -22.13 16.43
N SER A 33 -16.61 -21.70 15.21
CA SER A 33 -17.29 -22.55 14.23
C SER A 33 -16.33 -23.38 13.36
N TYR A 34 -15.03 -23.07 13.33
CA TYR A 34 -14.04 -23.96 12.74
C TYR A 34 -13.77 -25.15 13.68
N GLY A 35 -14.12 -26.35 13.23
CA GLY A 35 -13.95 -27.60 14.00
C GLY A 35 -12.49 -28.02 14.22
N ASP A 36 -11.57 -27.55 13.36
CA ASP A 36 -10.15 -27.88 13.39
C ASP A 36 -9.26 -26.63 13.44
N MET A 37 -8.10 -26.76 14.09
CA MET A 37 -7.06 -25.74 14.09
C MET A 37 -6.43 -25.61 12.70
N ILE A 38 -6.43 -24.39 12.15
CA ILE A 38 -5.78 -24.11 10.87
C ILE A 38 -4.26 -24.26 11.05
N PRO A 39 -3.56 -24.88 10.09
CA PRO A 39 -2.10 -24.98 10.13
C PRO A 39 -1.47 -23.59 10.21
N ALA A 40 -0.37 -23.50 10.96
CA ALA A 40 0.38 -22.25 11.05
C ALA A 40 0.82 -21.78 9.66
N LYS A 41 0.62 -20.49 9.37
CA LYS A 41 0.98 -19.88 8.10
C LYS A 41 1.92 -18.70 8.32
N GLU A 42 2.96 -18.61 7.50
CA GLU A 42 3.88 -17.48 7.55
C GLU A 42 3.17 -16.20 7.09
N ILE A 43 3.42 -15.11 7.81
CA ILE A 43 2.94 -13.78 7.49
C ILE A 43 4.13 -12.86 7.22
N PHE A 44 3.96 -11.95 6.27
CA PHE A 44 5.01 -11.12 5.69
C PHE A 44 6.24 -11.93 5.27
N PRO A 45 6.07 -12.92 4.36
CA PRO A 45 7.14 -13.84 3.98
C PRO A 45 8.33 -13.07 3.42
N LYS A 46 9.55 -13.46 3.79
CA LYS A 46 10.76 -12.73 3.39
C LYS A 46 10.98 -12.73 1.88
N ASN A 47 11.50 -11.63 1.36
CA ASN A 47 11.88 -11.43 -0.03
C ASN A 47 10.70 -11.63 -1.00
N SER A 48 9.48 -11.37 -0.54
CA SER A 48 8.26 -11.47 -1.35
C SER A 48 7.82 -10.12 -1.94
N GLY A 49 8.59 -9.06 -1.68
CA GLY A 49 8.34 -7.72 -2.20
C GLY A 49 7.19 -7.03 -1.50
N GLY A 50 6.45 -6.22 -2.24
CA GLY A 50 5.44 -5.38 -1.62
C GLY A 50 4.67 -4.48 -2.56
N PHE A 51 3.64 -3.87 -1.98
CA PHE A 51 2.83 -2.87 -2.66
C PHE A 51 3.21 -1.48 -2.22
N VAL A 52 3.20 -0.54 -3.15
CA VAL A 52 3.36 0.89 -2.90
C VAL A 52 2.06 1.58 -3.29
N THR A 53 1.59 2.54 -2.48
CA THR A 53 0.46 3.41 -2.82
C THR A 53 0.73 4.84 -2.39
N THR A 54 -0.13 5.78 -2.77
CA THR A 54 -0.13 7.16 -2.30
C THR A 54 -1.55 7.73 -2.37
N ASP A 55 -1.79 8.92 -1.81
CA ASP A 55 -3.07 9.62 -1.97
C ASP A 55 -3.11 10.51 -3.21
N MET A 56 -4.33 10.92 -3.54
CA MET A 56 -4.59 11.81 -4.66
C MET A 56 -4.05 13.22 -4.44
N SER A 57 -3.92 13.68 -3.19
CA SER A 57 -3.33 14.98 -2.85
C SER A 57 -1.86 15.04 -3.24
N ASN A 58 -1.12 13.96 -3.01
CA ASN A 58 0.29 13.84 -3.37
C ASN A 58 0.44 13.77 -4.91
N LEU A 59 -0.43 12.99 -5.58
CA LEU A 59 -0.48 12.91 -7.05
C LEU A 59 -0.81 14.25 -7.72
N SER A 60 -1.76 15.02 -7.19
CA SER A 60 -2.11 16.34 -7.73
C SER A 60 -1.06 17.40 -7.42
N SER A 61 -0.36 17.28 -6.29
CA SER A 61 0.70 18.21 -5.90
C SER A 61 1.97 18.01 -6.71
N ASN A 62 2.27 16.76 -7.07
CA ASN A 62 3.43 16.39 -7.87
C ASN A 62 3.10 15.25 -8.86
N PRO A 63 2.65 15.55 -10.09
CA PRO A 63 2.35 14.52 -11.07
C PRO A 63 3.56 13.65 -11.48
N LEU A 64 4.79 14.14 -11.28
CA LEU A 64 6.02 13.38 -11.55
C LEU A 64 6.28 12.28 -10.49
N ILE A 65 5.52 12.26 -9.39
CA ILE A 65 5.69 11.27 -8.33
C ILE A 65 5.54 9.83 -8.85
N ILE A 66 4.67 9.59 -9.84
CA ILE A 66 4.51 8.26 -10.45
C ILE A 66 5.82 7.80 -11.08
N GLN A 67 6.52 8.69 -11.79
CA GLN A 67 7.81 8.38 -12.41
C GLN A 67 8.88 8.11 -11.35
N THR A 68 8.89 8.89 -10.26
CA THR A 68 9.81 8.67 -9.14
C THR A 68 9.56 7.33 -8.46
N ILE A 69 8.31 7.02 -8.10
CA ILE A 69 7.92 5.74 -7.49
C ILE A 69 8.29 4.58 -8.41
N HIS A 70 7.93 4.67 -9.69
CA HIS A 70 8.24 3.63 -10.67
C HIS A 70 9.76 3.42 -10.84
N SER A 71 10.54 4.49 -10.89
CA SER A 71 12.01 4.41 -10.96
C SER A 71 12.60 3.69 -9.74
N GLU A 72 12.12 3.99 -8.54
CA GLU A 72 12.58 3.34 -7.31
C GLU A 72 12.15 1.87 -7.22
N ILE A 73 10.92 1.56 -7.63
CA ILE A 73 10.41 0.19 -7.73
C ILE A 73 11.24 -0.62 -8.73
N ASN A 74 11.62 -0.04 -9.87
CA ASN A 74 12.45 -0.73 -10.86
C ASN A 74 13.84 -1.08 -10.33
N LYS A 75 14.41 -0.28 -9.42
CA LYS A 75 15.67 -0.62 -8.75
C LYS A 75 15.51 -1.85 -7.84
N LEU A 76 14.38 -1.98 -7.13
CA LEU A 76 14.07 -3.17 -6.33
C LEU A 76 13.83 -4.39 -7.23
N ASN A 77 13.02 -4.22 -8.27
CA ASN A 77 12.67 -5.27 -9.22
C ASN A 77 13.83 -5.72 -10.13
N ALA A 78 14.95 -4.98 -10.17
CA ALA A 78 16.16 -5.40 -10.86
C ALA A 78 16.82 -6.64 -10.21
N MET A 79 16.52 -6.91 -8.93
CA MET A 79 16.98 -8.10 -8.20
C MET A 79 15.80 -8.82 -7.52
N PRO A 80 14.90 -9.44 -8.30
CA PRO A 80 13.64 -9.97 -7.79
C PRO A 80 13.82 -11.18 -6.87
N THR A 81 14.95 -11.90 -6.98
CA THR A 81 15.30 -12.99 -6.06
C THR A 81 15.64 -12.50 -4.65
N VAL A 82 16.07 -11.25 -4.52
CA VAL A 82 16.48 -10.64 -3.24
C VAL A 82 15.34 -9.80 -2.67
N HIS A 83 14.71 -8.97 -3.49
CA HIS A 83 13.71 -8.01 -3.02
C HIS A 83 12.27 -8.44 -3.27
N GLY A 84 12.04 -9.55 -4.00
CA GLY A 84 10.71 -9.93 -4.45
C GLY A 84 10.16 -9.01 -5.53
N GLN A 85 8.85 -9.09 -5.78
CA GLN A 85 8.17 -8.28 -6.78
C GLN A 85 7.47 -7.09 -6.13
N TRP A 86 7.67 -5.91 -6.71
CA TRP A 86 7.10 -4.67 -6.24
C TRP A 86 6.19 -4.04 -7.28
N SER A 87 5.04 -3.55 -6.83
CA SER A 87 4.05 -2.89 -7.68
C SER A 87 3.56 -1.59 -7.05
N PHE A 88 3.40 -0.56 -7.87
CA PHE A 88 2.64 0.64 -7.49
C PHE A 88 1.17 0.42 -7.80
N ILE A 89 0.32 0.54 -6.79
CA ILE A 89 -1.11 0.26 -6.88
C ILE A 89 -1.94 1.49 -6.54
N LEU A 90 -3.08 1.63 -7.21
CA LEU A 90 -4.10 2.63 -6.90
C LEU A 90 -5.47 1.96 -6.77
N PRO A 91 -6.39 2.56 -5.99
CA PRO A 91 -7.75 2.02 -5.88
C PRO A 91 -8.52 2.23 -7.19
N HIS A 92 -9.42 1.30 -7.52
CA HIS A 92 -10.23 1.36 -8.75
C HIS A 92 -11.08 2.64 -8.91
N ASN A 93 -11.43 3.31 -7.81
CA ASN A 93 -12.21 4.54 -7.79
C ASN A 93 -11.35 5.81 -7.82
N TRP A 94 -10.05 5.73 -8.15
CA TRP A 94 -9.13 6.87 -8.20
C TRP A 94 -9.67 8.08 -8.98
N LEU A 95 -10.35 7.85 -10.10
CA LEU A 95 -10.92 8.92 -10.92
C LEU A 95 -12.07 9.64 -10.19
N TYR A 96 -12.85 8.92 -9.40
CA TYR A 96 -13.85 9.50 -8.53
C TYR A 96 -13.19 10.35 -7.44
N CYS A 97 -12.12 9.86 -6.81
CA CYS A 97 -11.36 10.61 -5.79
C CYS A 97 -10.87 11.96 -6.36
N LEU A 98 -10.28 11.95 -7.56
CA LEU A 98 -9.85 13.17 -8.24
C LEU A 98 -11.02 14.10 -8.61
N LYS A 99 -12.17 13.55 -9.00
CA LYS A 99 -13.39 14.34 -9.24
C LYS A 99 -13.85 15.06 -7.98
N MET A 100 -13.80 14.42 -6.81
CA MET A 100 -14.20 15.05 -5.54
C MET A 100 -13.27 16.21 -5.19
N MET A 101 -11.96 16.08 -5.42
CA MET A 101 -11.01 17.18 -5.17
C MET A 101 -11.34 18.45 -5.95
N VAL A 102 -11.80 18.32 -7.21
CA VAL A 102 -12.25 19.49 -8.01
C VAL A 102 -13.46 20.18 -7.37
N LEU A 103 -14.36 19.40 -6.77
CA LEU A 103 -15.53 19.94 -6.04
C LEU A 103 -15.11 20.64 -4.75
N ASP A 104 -14.04 20.16 -4.10
CA ASP A 104 -13.45 20.73 -2.89
C ASP A 104 -12.51 21.93 -3.16
N HIS A 105 -12.61 22.54 -4.34
CA HIS A 105 -11.86 23.73 -4.77
C HIS A 105 -10.35 23.55 -4.99
N GLU A 106 -9.87 22.31 -5.19
CA GLU A 106 -8.52 22.10 -5.71
C GLU A 106 -8.36 22.63 -7.14
N SER A 107 -7.11 22.97 -7.50
CA SER A 107 -6.81 23.46 -8.85
C SER A 107 -7.18 22.42 -9.90
N GLY A 108 -8.22 22.71 -10.70
CA GLY A 108 -8.64 21.81 -11.78
C GLY A 108 -7.54 21.51 -12.80
N GLN A 109 -6.53 22.37 -12.91
CA GLN A 109 -5.34 22.12 -13.73
C GLN A 109 -4.48 20.99 -13.14
N ARG A 110 -4.20 21.04 -11.83
CA ARG A 110 -3.44 19.99 -11.12
C ARG A 110 -4.14 18.63 -11.19
N VAL A 111 -5.46 18.63 -11.06
CA VAL A 111 -6.24 17.39 -11.19
C VAL A 111 -6.15 16.82 -12.61
N LYS A 112 -6.24 17.65 -13.65
CA LYS A 112 -6.07 17.19 -15.04
C LYS A 112 -4.68 16.60 -15.28
N GLU A 113 -3.64 17.24 -14.75
CA GLU A 113 -2.26 16.75 -14.84
C GLU A 113 -2.09 15.40 -14.13
N ALA A 114 -2.70 15.23 -12.95
CA ALA A 114 -2.72 13.94 -12.25
C ALA A 114 -3.46 12.85 -13.05
N ILE A 115 -4.61 13.15 -13.66
CA ILE A 115 -5.34 12.21 -14.52
C ILE A 115 -4.47 11.76 -15.70
N VAL A 116 -3.78 12.70 -16.36
CA VAL A 116 -2.87 12.38 -17.48
C VAL A 116 -1.71 11.52 -17.00
N ALA A 117 -1.07 11.87 -15.88
CA ALA A 117 0.04 11.11 -15.32
C ALA A 117 -0.36 9.67 -14.97
N ILE A 118 -1.51 9.48 -14.31
CA ILE A 118 -2.04 8.14 -14.00
C ILE A 118 -2.35 7.39 -15.29
N SER A 119 -2.97 8.05 -16.29
CA SER A 119 -3.30 7.41 -17.57
C SER A 119 -2.06 6.94 -18.32
N ILE A 120 -0.97 7.71 -18.28
CA ILE A 120 0.34 7.31 -18.83
C ILE A 120 0.92 6.15 -18.02
N GLY A 121 0.83 6.21 -16.69
CA GLY A 121 1.28 5.13 -15.81
C GLY A 121 0.52 3.82 -15.98
N LEU A 122 -0.76 3.90 -16.36
CA LEU A 122 -1.58 2.72 -16.69
C LEU A 122 -1.24 2.15 -18.06
N SER A 123 -0.92 3.00 -19.05
CA SER A 123 -0.63 2.53 -20.41
C SER A 123 0.74 1.87 -20.57
N ASN A 124 1.66 2.12 -19.63
CA ASN A 124 3.00 1.55 -19.61
C ASN A 124 3.23 0.57 -18.44
N ASP A 125 2.15 0.10 -17.81
CA ASP A 125 2.18 -0.84 -16.67
C ASP A 125 2.96 -0.35 -15.42
N SER A 126 3.24 0.95 -15.30
CA SER A 126 3.89 1.53 -14.10
C SER A 126 2.92 1.65 -12.91
N VAL A 127 1.61 1.54 -13.15
CA VAL A 127 0.54 1.65 -12.15
C VAL A 127 -0.41 0.47 -12.35
N GLN A 128 -0.81 -0.19 -11.26
CA GLN A 128 -1.82 -1.24 -11.26
C GLN A 128 -3.07 -0.78 -10.52
N ILE A 129 -4.25 -1.10 -11.06
CA ILE A 129 -5.52 -0.80 -10.41
C ILE A 129 -5.99 -2.01 -9.60
N VAL A 130 -6.23 -1.79 -8.31
CA VAL A 130 -6.72 -2.83 -7.39
C VAL A 130 -8.16 -2.54 -6.99
N LYS A 131 -9.01 -3.57 -7.08
CA LYS A 131 -10.39 -3.54 -6.62
C LYS A 131 -10.55 -4.36 -5.33
N LEU A 132 -11.17 -3.77 -4.31
CA LEU A 132 -11.45 -4.41 -3.03
C LEU A 132 -12.97 -4.56 -2.87
N TRP A 133 -13.51 -5.74 -3.19
CA TRP A 133 -14.94 -6.00 -3.35
C TRP A 133 -15.84 -5.76 -2.13
N CYS A 134 -15.28 -5.57 -0.92
CA CYS A 134 -16.05 -5.40 0.33
C CYS A 134 -15.86 -4.02 0.99
N ALA A 135 -15.36 -3.02 0.27
CA ALA A 135 -14.82 -1.80 0.87
C ALA A 135 -15.26 -0.47 0.23
N GLU A 136 -16.18 -0.51 -0.73
CA GLU A 136 -16.46 0.65 -1.59
C GLU A 136 -17.53 1.59 -1.02
N ASP A 137 -17.77 1.55 0.30
CA ASP A 137 -18.65 2.47 1.01
C ASP A 137 -17.96 3.82 1.23
N GLY A 138 -17.67 4.54 0.13
CA GLY A 138 -17.42 5.98 0.11
C GLY A 138 -16.25 6.54 0.94
N ASP A 139 -15.48 5.73 1.66
CA ASP A 139 -14.32 6.20 2.41
C ASP A 139 -13.11 6.33 1.46
N PHE A 140 -12.69 7.57 1.21
CA PHE A 140 -11.61 7.94 0.29
C PHE A 140 -10.23 7.87 0.93
N ASN A 141 -10.13 7.29 2.12
CA ASN A 141 -8.87 7.21 2.83
C ASN A 141 -7.94 6.15 2.22
N HIS A 142 -6.88 6.61 1.55
CA HIS A 142 -5.90 5.76 0.88
C HIS A 142 -5.07 4.92 1.87
N ILE A 143 -5.00 5.34 3.14
CA ILE A 143 -4.37 4.57 4.21
C ILE A 143 -5.24 3.36 4.55
N HIS A 144 -6.56 3.54 4.68
CA HIS A 144 -7.49 2.42 4.87
C HIS A 144 -7.54 1.49 3.66
N PHE A 145 -7.46 2.04 2.44
CA PHE A 145 -7.27 1.22 1.24
C PHE A 145 -6.02 0.33 1.37
N MET A 146 -4.88 0.91 1.74
CA MET A 146 -3.63 0.15 1.84
C MET A 146 -3.64 -0.87 2.97
N ASP A 147 -4.26 -0.55 4.11
CA ASP A 147 -4.40 -1.49 5.21
C ASP A 147 -5.29 -2.68 4.82
N ARG A 148 -6.35 -2.47 4.03
CA ARG A 148 -7.14 -3.57 3.47
C ARG A 148 -6.36 -4.38 2.42
N VAL A 149 -5.53 -3.74 1.61
CA VAL A 149 -4.59 -4.46 0.72
C VAL A 149 -3.64 -5.31 1.54
N ALA A 150 -3.09 -4.77 2.63
CA ALA A 150 -2.24 -5.50 3.56
C ALA A 150 -2.98 -6.69 4.17
N HIS A 151 -4.20 -6.49 4.63
CA HIS A 151 -5.04 -7.53 5.18
C HIS A 151 -5.29 -8.69 4.19
N ASN A 152 -5.46 -8.40 2.90
CA ASN A 152 -5.71 -9.45 1.91
C ASN A 152 -4.43 -10.13 1.39
N ASN A 153 -3.26 -9.54 1.62
CA ASN A 153 -2.00 -9.98 0.98
C ASN A 153 -0.85 -10.21 1.96
N TYR A 154 -1.02 -10.03 3.27
CA TYR A 154 0.06 -10.20 4.24
C TYR A 154 0.67 -11.61 4.22
N GLN A 155 -0.06 -12.62 3.76
CA GLN A 155 0.45 -13.99 3.65
C GLN A 155 1.31 -14.22 2.40
N THR A 156 1.34 -13.27 1.47
CA THR A 156 2.05 -13.39 0.18
C THR A 156 3.06 -12.29 -0.06
N HIS A 157 2.96 -11.15 0.64
CA HIS A 157 3.84 -9.99 0.48
C HIS A 157 4.36 -9.50 1.83
N GLN A 158 5.58 -8.96 1.82
CA GLN A 158 6.29 -8.52 3.02
C GLN A 158 5.96 -7.08 3.38
N TYR A 159 5.91 -6.19 2.39
CA TYR A 159 5.87 -4.75 2.58
C TYR A 159 4.60 -4.12 2.02
N PHE A 160 4.09 -3.11 2.73
CA PHE A 160 2.89 -2.35 2.36
C PHE A 160 3.19 -0.88 2.62
N VAL A 161 3.58 -0.18 1.56
CA VAL A 161 4.22 1.11 1.64
C VAL A 161 3.26 2.23 1.22
N TYR A 162 3.06 3.19 2.11
CA TYR A 162 2.38 4.43 1.80
C TYR A 162 3.42 5.53 1.51
N VAL A 163 3.31 6.14 0.34
CA VAL A 163 4.17 7.25 -0.07
C VAL A 163 3.53 8.58 0.31
N ASP A 164 4.26 9.36 1.09
CA ASP A 164 3.84 10.69 1.54
C ASP A 164 4.98 11.70 1.39
N ASP A 165 5.02 12.40 0.26
CA ASP A 165 6.04 13.43 -0.03
C ASP A 165 5.64 14.80 0.52
N ILE A 166 4.34 15.02 0.72
CA ILE A 166 3.77 16.31 1.12
C ILE A 166 3.44 16.37 2.61
N ALA A 167 3.72 15.29 3.36
CA ALA A 167 3.33 15.12 4.76
C ALA A 167 1.82 15.31 4.97
N SER A 168 1.00 14.74 4.06
CA SER A 168 -0.46 14.79 4.14
C SER A 168 -1.00 13.95 5.30
N VAL A 169 -0.23 12.98 5.78
CA VAL A 169 -0.63 12.05 6.84
C VAL A 169 0.01 12.44 8.17
N SER A 170 -0.83 12.65 9.18
CA SER A 170 -0.34 12.87 10.55
C SER A 170 0.17 11.57 11.18
N PRO A 171 1.19 11.61 12.05
CA PRO A 171 1.68 10.40 12.74
C PRO A 171 0.60 9.64 13.54
N SER A 172 -0.45 10.34 13.99
CA SER A 172 -1.61 9.74 14.67
C SER A 172 -2.48 8.86 13.77
N GLN A 173 -2.36 9.01 12.44
CA GLN A 173 -3.07 8.21 11.44
C GLN A 173 -2.23 7.03 10.92
N TYR A 174 -1.00 6.87 11.43
CA TYR A 174 -0.13 5.79 10.97
C TYR A 174 -0.67 4.44 11.42
N ILE A 175 -0.90 3.56 10.45
CA ILE A 175 -1.29 2.18 10.71
C ILE A 175 -0.02 1.33 10.83
N ASN A 176 0.04 0.54 11.90
CA ASN A 176 1.19 -0.27 12.28
C ASN A 176 1.64 -1.32 11.25
N SER A 177 0.73 -1.72 10.36
CA SER A 177 0.95 -2.69 9.29
C SER A 177 1.65 -2.06 8.08
N LEU A 178 1.69 -0.72 8.00
CA LEU A 178 2.15 0.04 6.85
C LEU A 178 3.48 0.75 7.11
N GLU A 179 4.25 0.94 6.05
CA GLU A 179 5.48 1.73 6.06
C GLU A 179 5.26 3.07 5.36
N PHE A 180 5.52 4.19 6.06
CA PHE A 180 5.39 5.53 5.50
C PHE A 180 6.75 6.06 5.07
N VAL A 181 6.92 6.37 3.78
CA VAL A 181 8.20 6.83 3.23
C VAL A 181 7.99 7.89 2.14
N PRO A 182 8.96 8.80 1.93
CA PRO A 182 8.99 9.60 0.72
C PRO A 182 9.25 8.73 -0.51
N SER A 183 8.71 9.14 -1.67
CA SER A 183 8.86 8.46 -2.96
C SER A 183 10.32 8.20 -3.29
N SER A 184 11.18 9.20 -3.09
CA SER A 184 12.63 9.15 -3.33
C SER A 184 13.43 8.19 -2.44
N LYS A 185 12.82 7.64 -1.38
CA LYS A 185 13.49 6.78 -0.39
C LYS A 185 13.05 5.33 -0.43
N ILE A 186 12.18 4.94 -1.37
CA ILE A 186 11.67 3.57 -1.47
C ILE A 186 12.85 2.59 -1.59
N TYR A 187 13.73 2.74 -2.58
CA TYR A 187 14.83 1.79 -2.77
C TYR A 187 15.77 1.76 -1.56
N SER A 188 16.21 2.91 -1.07
CA SER A 188 17.15 3.00 0.07
C SER A 188 16.59 2.41 1.37
N ASN A 189 15.26 2.36 1.53
CA ASN A 189 14.64 1.87 2.76
C ASN A 189 14.36 0.36 2.75
N PHE A 190 14.30 -0.26 1.56
CA PHE A 190 13.88 -1.65 1.37
C PHE A 190 14.89 -2.51 0.58
N SER A 191 16.06 -1.95 0.25
CA SER A 191 17.23 -2.69 -0.25
C SER A 191 18.03 -3.35 0.86
#